data_AF-A0A422VRD3-F1
#
_entry.id   AF-A0A422VRD3-F1
#
_cell.length_a   1.000
_cell.length_b   1.000
_cell.length_c   1.000
_cell.angle_alpha   90.00
_cell.angle_beta   90.00
_cell.angle_gamma   90.00
#
_symmetry.space_group_name_H-M   'P 1'
#
loop_
_entity.id
_entity.type
_entity.pdbx_description
1 polymer ?
#
loop_
_entity_poly.entity_id
_entity_poly.type
_entity_poly.pdbx_seq_one_letter_code
_entity_poly.pdbx_strand_id
1 'polypeptide(L)'
;MALITLARKISKIIYFILLFLVLGRALPRPEIYLDYDIARDICHFLFGSVNADTMYDTFFYISLIIVIFLSAVLYIITLQLISTIRSK
;
A
#
# COMPACT_ATOMS: atom_id res chain seq x y z
N MET A 1 4.73 28.65 16.92
CA MET A 1 3.55 27.99 16.28
C MET A 1 3.92 27.17 15.03
N ALA A 2 4.73 27.69 14.09
CA ALA A 2 5.11 26.98 12.86
C ALA A 2 5.79 25.61 13.10
N LEU A 3 6.69 25.52 14.09
CA LEU A 3 7.40 24.29 14.45
C LEU A 3 6.44 23.14 14.84
N ILE A 4 5.40 23.45 15.61
CA ILE A 4 4.41 22.46 16.09
C ILE A 4 3.53 21.97 14.92
N THR A 5 3.25 22.84 13.95
CA THR A 5 2.51 22.47 12.74
C THR A 5 3.36 21.57 11.83
N LEU A 6 4.66 21.86 11.70
CA LEU A 6 5.61 21.02 10.97
C LEU A 6 5.75 19.64 11.62
N ALA A 7 5.97 19.58 12.94
CA ALA A 7 6.08 18.33 13.67
C ALA A 7 4.84 17.43 13.49
N ARG A 8 3.63 18.02 13.52
CA ARG A 8 2.38 17.30 13.25
C ARG A 8 2.29 16.74 11.83
N LYS A 9 2.75 17.50 10.82
CA LYS A 9 2.79 17.02 9.42
C LYS A 9 3.78 15.86 9.26
N ILE A 10 4.97 15.98 9.84
CA ILE A 10 6.00 14.94 9.81
C ILE A 10 5.52 13.67 10.50
N SER A 11 4.91 13.79 11.69
CA SER A 11 4.35 12.65 12.43
C SER A 11 3.31 11.87 11.61
N LYS A 12 2.44 12.57 10.86
CA LYS A 12 1.48 11.95 9.96
C LYS A 12 2.16 11.18 8.80
N ILE A 13 3.20 11.75 8.22
CA ILE A 13 3.98 11.09 7.15
C ILE A 13 4.68 9.84 7.71
N ILE A 14 5.33 9.95 8.87
CA ILE A 14 5.98 8.81 9.54
C ILE A 14 4.95 7.71 9.82
N TYR A 15 3.76 8.07 10.33
CA TYR A 15 2.70 7.10 10.59
C TYR A 15 2.25 6.38 9.31
N PHE A 16 2.09 7.08 8.19
CA PHE A 16 1.79 6.45 6.91
C PHE A 16 2.90 5.49 6.44
N ILE A 17 4.17 5.89 6.57
CA ILE A 17 5.32 5.04 6.21
C ILE A 17 5.35 3.78 7.08
N LEU A 18 5.05 3.89 8.37
CA LEU A 18 4.96 2.74 9.28
C LEU A 18 3.82 1.79 8.88
N LEU A 19 2.63 2.33 8.55
CA LEU A 19 1.52 1.52 8.04
C LEU A 19 1.92 0.76 6.77
N PHE A 20 2.55 1.46 5.83
CA PHE A 20 3.04 0.86 4.59
C PHE A 20 4.04 -0.28 4.83
N LEU A 21 5.02 -0.06 5.71
CA LEU A 21 6.02 -1.07 6.04
C LEU A 21 5.39 -2.29 6.73
N VAL A 22 4.51 -2.05 7.72
CA VAL A 22 3.81 -3.12 8.44
C VAL A 22 2.95 -3.94 7.48
N LEU A 23 2.15 -3.29 6.63
CA LEU A 23 1.32 -4.00 5.66
C LEU A 23 2.16 -4.76 4.62
N GLY A 24 3.21 -4.15 4.09
CA GLY A 24 4.12 -4.82 3.16
C GLY A 24 4.82 -6.05 3.76
N ARG A 25 4.97 -6.11 5.10
CA ARG A 25 5.48 -7.30 5.80
C ARG A 25 4.40 -8.28 6.23
N ALA A 26 3.18 -7.81 6.46
CA ALA A 26 2.07 -8.61 6.95
C ALA A 26 1.32 -9.33 5.82
N LEU A 27 1.31 -8.77 4.61
CA LEU A 27 0.73 -9.44 3.46
C LEU A 27 1.56 -10.69 3.10
N PRO A 28 0.90 -11.83 2.85
CA PRO A 28 1.58 -13.02 2.35
C PRO A 28 2.12 -12.77 0.94
N ARG A 29 2.85 -13.73 0.38
CA ARG A 29 3.38 -13.58 -0.99
C ARG A 29 2.21 -13.46 -1.99
N PRO A 30 2.30 -12.58 -3.00
CA PRO A 30 1.22 -12.31 -3.94
C PRO A 30 0.69 -13.55 -4.68
N GLU A 31 1.54 -14.55 -4.90
CA GLU A 31 1.19 -15.81 -5.55
C GLU A 31 0.17 -16.63 -4.75
N ILE A 32 -0.05 -16.31 -3.47
CA ILE A 32 -0.98 -17.03 -2.59
C ILE A 32 -2.41 -16.50 -2.71
N TYR A 33 -2.58 -15.20 -2.96
CA TYR A 33 -3.89 -14.54 -2.94
C TYR A 33 -4.30 -13.92 -4.27
N LEU A 34 -3.38 -13.82 -5.21
CA LEU A 34 -3.64 -13.27 -6.53
C LEU A 34 -3.82 -14.41 -7.54
N ASP A 35 -4.90 -14.33 -8.30
CA ASP A 35 -5.17 -15.27 -9.37
C ASP A 35 -4.08 -15.17 -10.47
N TYR A 36 -3.58 -16.33 -10.90
CA TYR A 36 -2.49 -16.40 -11.85
C TYR A 36 -2.91 -15.90 -13.24
N ASP A 37 -4.12 -16.21 -13.70
CA ASP A 37 -4.59 -15.81 -15.02
C ASP A 37 -4.77 -14.28 -15.07
N ILE A 38 -5.31 -13.69 -13.99
CA ILE A 38 -5.38 -12.23 -13.85
C ILE A 38 -3.98 -11.61 -13.88
N ALA A 39 -3.01 -12.13 -13.11
CA ALA A 39 -1.65 -11.63 -13.15
C ALA A 39 -1.01 -11.80 -14.54
N ARG A 40 -1.32 -12.88 -15.25
CA ARG A 40 -0.77 -13.16 -16.57
C ARG A 40 -1.31 -12.17 -17.61
N ASP A 41 -2.59 -11.85 -17.55
CA ASP A 41 -3.20 -10.85 -18.44
C ASP A 41 -2.62 -9.46 -18.17
N ILE A 42 -2.43 -9.10 -16.90
CA ILE A 42 -1.77 -7.85 -16.51
C ILE A 42 -0.30 -7.87 -16.97
N CYS A 43 0.41 -8.97 -16.81
CA CYS A 43 1.81 -9.11 -17.26
C CYS A 43 1.91 -8.93 -18.78
N HIS A 44 1.01 -9.55 -19.53
CA HIS A 44 0.94 -9.38 -20.98
C HIS A 44 0.61 -7.94 -21.37
N PHE A 45 -0.29 -7.28 -20.63
CA PHE A 45 -0.62 -5.87 -20.83
C PHE A 45 0.58 -4.94 -20.57
N LEU A 46 1.33 -5.17 -19.49
CA LEU A 46 2.45 -4.31 -19.08
C LEU A 46 3.71 -4.53 -19.92
N PHE A 47 4.02 -5.79 -20.24
CA PHE A 47 5.32 -6.17 -20.80
C PHE A 47 5.24 -6.77 -22.21
N GLY A 48 4.04 -7.06 -22.73
CA GLY A 48 3.83 -7.69 -24.05
C GLY A 48 4.31 -9.14 -24.16
N SER A 49 5.10 -9.62 -23.20
CA SER A 49 5.59 -10.99 -23.12
C SER A 49 5.50 -11.50 -21.69
N VAL A 50 5.04 -12.75 -21.57
CA VAL A 50 4.90 -13.43 -20.29
C VAL A 50 6.07 -14.40 -20.16
N ASN A 51 6.99 -14.09 -19.25
CA ASN A 51 8.08 -14.96 -18.85
C ASN A 51 8.25 -14.87 -17.32
N ALA A 52 9.19 -15.63 -16.76
CA ALA A 52 9.35 -15.71 -15.31
C ALA A 52 9.68 -14.34 -14.68
N ASP A 53 10.53 -13.54 -15.33
CA ASP A 53 10.97 -12.24 -14.82
C ASP A 53 9.83 -11.22 -14.87
N THR A 54 9.14 -11.10 -16.00
CA THR A 54 8.03 -10.16 -16.17
C THR A 54 6.83 -10.52 -15.29
N MET A 55 6.60 -11.82 -15.06
CA MET A 55 5.55 -12.28 -14.16
C MET A 55 5.88 -11.97 -12.70
N TYR A 56 7.14 -12.16 -12.29
CA TYR A 56 7.61 -11.79 -10.95
C TYR A 56 7.43 -10.28 -10.70
N ASP A 57 7.86 -9.45 -11.65
CA ASP A 57 7.68 -8.00 -11.57
C ASP A 57 6.21 -7.61 -11.51
N THR A 58 5.36 -8.29 -12.27
CA THR A 58 3.90 -8.07 -12.26
C THR A 58 3.31 -8.36 -10.89
N PHE A 59 3.61 -9.51 -10.29
CA PHE A 59 3.16 -9.84 -8.93
C PHE A 59 3.65 -8.82 -7.91
N PHE A 60 4.92 -8.39 -8.02
CA PHE A 60 5.47 -7.35 -7.15
C PHE A 60 4.72 -6.02 -7.29
N TYR A 61 4.47 -5.55 -8.52
CA TYR A 61 3.75 -4.29 -8.74
C TYR A 61 2.31 -4.34 -8.26
N ILE A 62 1.61 -5.44 -8.50
CA ILE A 62 0.24 -5.60 -8.00
C ILE A 62 0.24 -5.61 -6.47
N SER A 63 1.15 -6.36 -5.84
CA SER A 63 1.30 -6.37 -4.39
C SER A 63 1.60 -4.97 -3.83
N LEU A 64 2.52 -4.24 -4.47
CA LEU A 64 2.87 -2.88 -4.08
C LEU A 64 1.66 -1.93 -4.14
N ILE A 65 0.87 -1.99 -5.22
CA ILE A 65 -0.36 -1.18 -5.36
C ILE A 65 -1.36 -1.52 -4.25
N ILE A 66 -1.56 -2.81 -3.96
CA ILE A 66 -2.45 -3.26 -2.88
C ILE A 66 -1.98 -2.73 -1.52
N VAL A 67 -0.68 -2.84 -1.20
CA VAL A 67 -0.11 -2.34 0.05
C VAL A 67 -0.30 -0.83 0.16
N ILE A 68 -0.03 -0.06 -0.89
CA ILE A 68 -0.24 1.40 -0.92
C ILE A 68 -1.71 1.73 -0.69
N PHE A 69 -2.62 1.05 -1.39
CA PHE A 69 -4.06 1.28 -1.28
C PHE A 69 -4.57 0.99 0.14
N LEU A 70 -4.23 -0.18 0.71
CA LEU A 70 -4.61 -0.55 2.08
C LEU A 70 -4.03 0.44 3.10
N SER A 71 -2.77 0.86 2.92
CA SER A 71 -2.14 1.86 3.79
C SER A 71 -2.89 3.19 3.76
N ALA A 72 -3.31 3.64 2.58
CA ALA A 72 -4.08 4.86 2.41
C ALA A 72 -5.46 4.77 3.06
N VAL A 73 -6.18 3.67 2.85
CA VAL A 73 -7.49 3.43 3.47
C VAL A 73 -7.38 3.44 4.99
N LEU A 74 -6.45 2.67 5.56
CA LEU A 74 -6.25 2.63 7.02
C LEU A 74 -5.83 3.99 7.57
N TYR A 75 -4.94 4.71 6.89
CA TYR A 75 -4.52 6.04 7.30
C TYR A 75 -5.68 7.03 7.36
N ILE A 76 -6.56 7.04 6.35
CA ILE A 76 -7.75 7.90 6.31
C ILE A 76 -8.71 7.53 7.46
N ILE A 77 -9.00 6.23 7.64
CA ILE A 77 -9.86 5.75 8.73
C ILE A 77 -9.30 6.17 10.09
N THR A 78 -8.01 5.98 10.33
CA THR A 78 -7.36 6.39 11.59
C THR A 78 -7.49 7.89 11.83
N LEU A 79 -7.24 8.72 10.81
CA LEU A 79 -7.39 10.17 10.96
C LEU A 79 -8.84 10.60 11.22
N GLN A 80 -9.80 9.96 10.56
CA GLN A 80 -11.23 10.20 10.80
C GLN A 80 -11.59 9.85 12.24
N LEU A 81 -11.20 8.66 12.72
CA LEU A 81 -11.42 8.23 14.11
C LEU A 81 -10.83 9.20 15.12
N ILE A 82 -9.57 9.62 14.94
CA ILE A 82 -8.92 10.60 15.83
C ILE A 82 -9.69 11.93 15.82
N SER A 83 -10.16 12.38 14.66
CA SER A 83 -10.91 13.63 14.56
C SER A 83 -12.28 13.55 15.23
N THR A 84 -12.97 12.41 15.10
CA THR A 84 -14.25 12.13 15.75
C THR A 84 -14.09 12.09 17.27
N ILE A 85 -13.05 11.43 17.78
CA ILE A 85 -12.77 11.34 19.22
C ILE A 85 -12.44 12.73 19.79
N ARG A 86 -11.67 13.56 19.07
CA ARG A 86 -11.32 14.91 19.52
C ARG A 86 -12.48 15.91 19.46
N SER A 87 -13.48 15.63 18.63
CA SER A 87 -14.68 16.48 18.50
C SER A 87 -15.77 16.14 19.52
N LYS A 88 -15.63 15.02 20.24
CA LYS A 88 -16.42 14.71 21.44
C LYS A 88 -15.72 15.29 22.67
#